data_AF-A0A0R2BEH3-F1
#
_entry.id   AF-A0A0R2BEH3-F1
#
_cell.length_a   1.000
_cell.length_b   1.000
_cell.length_c   1.000
_cell.angle_alpha   90.00
_cell.angle_beta   90.00
_cell.angle_gamma   90.00
#
_symmetry.space_group_name_H-M   'P 1'
#
loop_
_entity.id
_entity.type
_entity.pdbx_description
1 polymer ?
#
loop_
_entity_poly.entity_id
_entity_poly.type
_entity_poly.pdbx_seq_one_letter_code
_entity_poly.pdbx_strand_id
1 'polypeptide(L)'
;MIRITRETNNSETAFIIPEKTDEYDVEVRYFTPAEEDPICGYATIAAHYIRAKRLGLKSSRVLARTKAGILPVDITVAMTQSRAILLEPFDKILEQQLLTALNISKEDLLPEYPVQVV
;
A
#
# COMPACT_ATOMS: atom_id res chain seq x y z
N MET A 1 -9.32 16.44 -4.90
CA MET A 1 -8.59 15.43 -4.10
C MET A 1 -7.13 15.85 -3.93
N ILE A 2 -6.31 16.02 -4.98
CA ILE A 2 -4.91 16.49 -4.87
C ILE A 2 -4.72 17.73 -3.98
N ARG A 3 -5.55 18.77 -4.13
CA ARG A 3 -5.45 19.97 -3.27
C ARG A 3 -5.62 19.66 -1.78
N ILE A 4 -6.53 18.75 -1.43
CA ILE A 4 -6.76 18.32 -0.05
C ILE A 4 -5.56 17.49 0.43
N THR A 5 -5.07 16.57 -0.40
CA THR A 5 -3.87 15.78 -0.07
C THR A 5 -2.68 16.69 0.26
N ARG A 6 -2.44 17.72 -0.56
CA ARG A 6 -1.38 18.73 -0.33
C ARG A 6 -1.57 19.48 0.98
N GLU A 7 -2.80 19.86 1.31
CA GLU A 7 -3.11 20.57 2.56
C GLU A 7 -2.86 19.68 3.79
N THR A 8 -3.20 18.40 3.72
CA THR A 8 -3.02 17.48 4.85
C THR A 8 -1.57 17.07 5.12
N ASN A 9 -0.66 17.36 4.19
CA ASN A 9 0.76 17.03 4.28
C ASN A 9 1.05 15.54 4.62
N ASN A 10 0.17 14.64 4.21
CA ASN A 10 0.38 13.19 4.29
C ASN A 10 1.09 12.69 3.04
N SER A 11 1.84 11.60 3.16
CA SER A 11 2.45 10.90 2.03
C SER A 11 1.37 10.43 1.03
N GLU A 12 0.30 9.80 1.54
CA GLU A 12 -0.90 9.48 0.77
C GLU A 12 -2.17 9.81 1.55
N THR A 13 -3.23 10.20 0.82
CA THR A 13 -4.57 10.42 1.35
C THR A 13 -5.58 9.55 0.61
N ALA A 14 -6.32 8.73 1.37
CA ALA A 14 -7.42 7.93 0.87
C ALA A 14 -8.75 8.69 0.93
N PHE A 15 -9.46 8.73 -0.20
CA PHE A 15 -10.80 9.29 -0.32
C PHE A 15 -11.80 8.15 -0.46
N ILE A 16 -12.69 8.03 0.51
CA ILE A 16 -13.77 7.04 0.51
C ILE A 16 -14.96 7.63 -0.22
N ILE A 17 -15.37 6.99 -1.30
CA ILE A 17 -16.54 7.35 -2.09
C ILE A 17 -17.63 6.33 -1.74
N PRO A 18 -18.74 6.76 -1.11
CA PRO A 18 -19.82 5.87 -0.69
C PRO A 18 -20.68 5.49 -1.89
N GLU A 19 -20.12 4.68 -2.79
CA GLU A 19 -20.82 4.07 -3.90
C GLU A 19 -20.88 2.56 -3.67
N LYS A 20 -22.09 2.01 -3.74
CA LYS A 20 -22.34 0.58 -3.65
C LYS A 20 -23.07 0.13 -4.90
N THR A 21 -22.55 -0.93 -5.53
CA THR A 21 -23.10 -1.57 -6.71
C THR A 21 -23.23 -3.08 -6.45
N ASP A 22 -23.68 -3.84 -7.44
CA ASP A 22 -23.66 -5.30 -7.37
C ASP A 22 -22.22 -5.88 -7.47
N GLU A 23 -21.25 -5.09 -7.93
CA GLU A 23 -19.85 -5.51 -8.12
C GLU A 23 -18.93 -5.14 -6.94
N TYR A 24 -19.20 -4.04 -6.24
CA TYR A 24 -18.39 -3.55 -5.12
C TYR A 24 -19.19 -2.77 -4.07
N ASP A 25 -18.68 -2.74 -2.84
CA ASP A 25 -19.32 -2.14 -1.66
C ASP A 25 -18.92 -0.68 -1.38
N VAL A 26 -17.75 -0.29 -1.88
CA VAL A 26 -17.17 1.05 -1.68
C VAL A 26 -16.11 1.32 -2.75
N GLU A 27 -15.97 2.57 -3.17
CA GLU A 27 -14.81 3.01 -3.96
C GLU A 27 -13.83 3.77 -3.07
N VAL A 28 -12.53 3.50 -3.23
CA VAL A 28 -11.47 4.21 -2.54
C VAL A 28 -10.40 4.65 -3.53
N ARG A 29 -10.07 5.95 -3.51
CA ARG A 29 -9.04 6.56 -4.35
C ARG A 29 -7.89 7.08 -3.50
N TYR A 30 -6.66 6.87 -3.96
CA TYR A 30 -5.43 7.19 -3.23
C TYR A 30 -4.65 8.26 -3.96
N PHE A 31 -4.24 9.30 -3.25
CA PHE A 31 -3.49 10.40 -3.84
C PHE A 31 -2.24 10.69 -3.02
N THR A 32 -1.12 10.86 -3.71
CA THR A 32 0.04 11.60 -3.21
C THR A 32 -0.16 13.10 -3.45
N PRO A 33 0.71 13.97 -2.91
CA PRO A 33 0.71 15.39 -3.29
C PRO A 33 0.89 15.64 -4.80
N ALA A 34 1.44 14.67 -5.53
CA ALA A 34 1.74 14.78 -6.95
C ALA A 34 0.62 14.23 -7.84
N GLU A 35 0.14 13.01 -7.57
CA GLU A 35 -0.74 12.27 -8.47
C GLU A 35 -1.65 11.25 -7.76
N GLU A 36 -2.38 10.47 -8.55
CA GLU A 36 -3.25 9.40 -8.06
C GLU A 36 -2.61 8.02 -8.26
N ASP A 37 -2.38 7.34 -7.14
CA ASP A 37 -1.83 5.98 -7.12
C ASP A 37 -2.92 4.92 -7.31
N PRO A 38 -2.59 3.78 -7.95
CA PRO A 38 -3.54 2.67 -8.13
C PRO A 38 -4.08 2.11 -6.81
N ILE A 39 -3.22 2.01 -5.79
CA ILE A 39 -3.50 1.50 -4.45
C ILE A 39 -2.41 1.98 -3.47
N CYS A 40 -2.76 2.13 -2.19
CA CYS A 40 -1.78 2.28 -1.12
C CYS A 40 -2.18 1.45 0.11
N GLY A 41 -1.30 0.56 0.56
CA GLY A 41 -1.60 -0.44 1.59
C GLY A 41 -1.99 0.17 2.93
N TYR A 42 -1.13 1.01 3.51
CA TYR A 42 -1.40 1.61 4.82
C TYR A 42 -2.59 2.58 4.79
N ALA A 43 -2.78 3.30 3.68
CA ALA A 43 -3.92 4.18 3.48
C ALA A 43 -5.24 3.39 3.37
N THR A 44 -5.21 2.19 2.77
CA THR A 44 -6.36 1.27 2.71
C THR A 44 -6.77 0.85 4.13
N ILE A 45 -5.81 0.44 4.96
CA ILE A 45 -6.05 0.06 6.36
C ILE A 45 -6.68 1.22 7.13
N ALA A 46 -6.08 2.42 7.04
CA ALA A 46 -6.58 3.59 7.76
C ALA A 46 -8.01 3.97 7.33
N ALA A 47 -8.28 3.96 6.03
CA ALA A 47 -9.60 4.27 5.47
C ALA A 47 -10.66 3.27 5.95
N HIS A 48 -10.41 1.98 5.82
CA HIS A 48 -11.36 0.94 6.22
C HIS A 48 -11.52 0.85 7.74
N TYR A 49 -10.47 1.12 8.53
CA TYR A 49 -10.56 1.22 9.98
C TYR A 49 -11.50 2.35 10.41
N ILE A 50 -11.31 3.57 9.88
CA ILE A 50 -12.17 4.71 10.21
C ILE A 50 -13.60 4.47 9.71
N ARG A 51 -13.78 3.91 8.51
CA ARG A 51 -15.10 3.55 7.96
C ARG A 51 -15.83 2.54 8.84
N ALA A 52 -15.15 1.47 9.25
CA ALA A 52 -15.70 0.45 10.13
C ALA A 52 -16.12 1.05 11.47
N LYS A 53 -15.26 1.87 12.08
CA LYS A 53 -15.54 2.55 13.35
C LYS A 53 -16.72 3.52 13.26
N ARG A 54 -16.81 4.31 12.18
CA ARG A 54 -17.90 5.29 11.99
C ARG A 54 -19.24 4.65 11.69
N LEU A 55 -19.25 3.54 10.95
CA LEU A 55 -20.48 2.84 10.55
C LEU A 55 -20.87 1.70 11.50
N GLY A 56 -20.07 1.43 12.54
CA GLY A 56 -20.31 0.31 13.46
C GLY A 56 -20.22 -1.06 12.78
N LEU A 57 -19.38 -1.19 11.74
CA LEU A 57 -19.23 -2.45 11.03
C LEU A 57 -18.55 -3.48 11.92
N LYS A 58 -19.13 -4.69 11.96
CA LYS A 58 -18.52 -5.86 12.57
C LYS A 58 -17.50 -6.47 11.61
N SER A 59 -16.87 -7.57 12.03
CA SER A 59 -15.99 -8.31 11.14
C SER A 59 -16.72 -8.74 9.86
N SER A 60 -16.25 -8.26 8.72
CA SER A 60 -16.91 -8.45 7.42
C SER A 60 -15.90 -8.30 6.28
N ARG A 61 -16.13 -9.02 5.18
CA ARG A 61 -15.45 -8.76 3.91
C ARG A 61 -16.17 -7.65 3.15
N VAL A 62 -15.41 -6.71 2.60
CA VAL A 62 -15.88 -5.60 1.78
C VAL A 62 -15.15 -5.63 0.45
N LEU A 63 -15.85 -5.52 -0.67
CA LEU A 63 -15.23 -5.36 -1.98
C LEU A 63 -14.96 -3.87 -2.23
N ALA A 64 -13.69 -3.47 -2.28
CA ALA A 64 -13.29 -2.10 -2.51
C ALA A 64 -12.85 -1.91 -3.98
N ARG A 65 -13.53 -1.04 -4.71
CA ARG A 65 -13.08 -0.59 -6.03
C ARG A 65 -11.93 0.40 -5.84
N THR A 66 -10.82 0.13 -6.53
CA THR A 66 -9.63 0.98 -6.59
C THR A 66 -9.17 1.09 -8.04
N LYS A 67 -8.18 1.94 -8.31
CA LYS A 67 -7.57 2.04 -9.64
C LYS A 67 -6.68 0.83 -9.98
N ALA A 68 -6.34 -0.01 -8.98
CA ALA A 68 -5.74 -1.34 -9.17
C ALA A 68 -6.79 -2.47 -9.41
N GLY A 69 -8.09 -2.15 -9.43
CA GLY A 69 -9.19 -3.11 -9.58
C GLY A 69 -10.04 -3.26 -8.32
N ILE A 70 -10.94 -4.24 -8.33
CA ILE A 70 -11.80 -4.57 -7.17
C ILE A 70 -11.04 -5.53 -6.26
N LEU A 71 -10.78 -5.11 -5.03
CA LEU A 71 -9.98 -5.86 -4.07
C LEU A 71 -10.80 -6.21 -2.83
N PRO A 72 -10.72 -7.46 -2.34
CA PRO A 72 -11.35 -7.82 -1.08
C PRO A 72 -10.58 -7.20 0.10
N VAL A 73 -11.30 -6.51 0.97
CA VAL A 73 -10.79 -5.99 2.24
C VAL A 73 -11.54 -6.67 3.38
N ASP A 74 -10.82 -7.49 4.13
CA ASP A 74 -11.35 -8.12 5.33
C ASP A 74 -11.23 -7.16 6.51
N ILE A 75 -12.36 -6.58 6.93
CA ILE A 75 -12.44 -5.78 8.16
C ILE A 75 -12.37 -6.77 9.32
N THR A 76 -11.16 -7.08 9.76
CA THR A 76 -10.87 -7.88 10.94
C THR A 76 -9.74 -7.22 11.70
N VAL A 77 -9.53 -7.57 12.97
CA VAL A 77 -8.27 -7.24 13.65
C VAL A 77 -7.25 -8.31 13.26
N ALA A 78 -6.90 -8.37 11.98
CA ALA A 78 -5.86 -9.21 11.41
C ALA A 78 -5.52 -8.67 10.02
N MET A 79 -4.23 -8.66 9.68
CA MET A 79 -3.78 -8.27 8.35
C MET A 79 -2.95 -9.42 7.77
N THR A 80 -3.39 -9.95 6.63
CA THR A 80 -2.62 -10.91 5.84
C THR A 80 -2.02 -10.17 4.65
N GLN A 81 -0.69 -10.04 4.63
CA GLN A 81 0.02 -9.60 3.44
C GLN A 81 0.08 -10.74 2.42
N SER A 82 0.03 -10.39 1.14
CA SER A 82 0.35 -11.34 0.07
C SER A 82 1.74 -11.93 0.29
N ARG A 83 1.96 -13.15 -0.21
CA ARG A 83 3.28 -13.77 -0.16
C ARG A 83 4.28 -12.88 -0.92
N ALA A 84 5.36 -12.49 -0.26
CA ALA A 84 6.45 -11.76 -0.89
C ALA A 84 6.98 -12.55 -2.09
N ILE A 85 7.28 -11.85 -3.19
CA ILE A 85 7.80 -12.45 -4.41
C ILE A 85 9.27 -12.06 -4.48
N LEU A 86 10.13 -13.00 -4.09
CA LEU A 86 11.57 -12.81 -4.22
C LEU A 86 11.95 -12.93 -5.70
N LEU A 87 12.43 -11.84 -6.28
CA LEU A 87 13.05 -11.86 -7.60
C LEU A 87 14.50 -12.33 -7.51
N GLU A 88 15.11 -12.57 -8.67
CA GLU A 88 16.53 -12.93 -8.74
C GLU A 88 17.42 -11.84 -8.10
N PRO A 89 18.53 -12.26 -7.44
CA PRO A 89 19.53 -11.33 -6.93
C PRO A 89 20.03 -10.35 -7.98
N PHE A 90 20.31 -9.13 -7.55
CA PHE A 90 20.96 -8.16 -8.42
C PHE A 90 22.36 -8.63 -8.82
N ASP A 91 22.76 -8.24 -10.03
CA ASP A 91 24.14 -8.44 -10.44
C ASP A 91 25.10 -7.58 -9.59
N LYS A 92 26.40 -7.91 -9.66
CA LYS A 92 27.42 -7.24 -8.86
C LYS A 92 27.55 -5.75 -9.17
N ILE A 93 27.17 -5.31 -10.37
CA ILE A 93 27.28 -3.91 -10.78
C ILE A 93 26.17 -3.12 -10.07
N LEU A 94 24.93 -3.59 -10.15
CA LEU A 94 23.78 -2.96 -9.51
C LEU A 94 23.88 -3.03 -7.99
N GLU A 95 24.33 -4.15 -7.42
CA GLU A 95 24.63 -4.26 -5.99
C GLU A 95 25.62 -3.17 -5.54
N GLN A 96 26.74 -3.01 -6.25
CA GLN A 96 27.75 -2.00 -5.89
C GLN A 96 27.21 -0.57 -6.00
N GLN A 97 26.36 -0.30 -7.00
CA GLN A 97 25.69 1.00 -7.15
C GLN A 97 24.74 1.27 -5.97
N LEU A 98 23.97 0.28 -5.52
CA LEU A 98 23.08 0.41 -4.37
C LEU A 98 23.84 0.66 -3.08
N LEU A 99 24.93 -0.09 -2.83
CA LEU A 99 25.78 0.11 -1.65
C LEU A 99 26.36 1.52 -1.62
N THR A 100 26.82 2.01 -2.77
CA THR A 100 27.34 3.38 -2.92
C THR A 100 26.25 4.42 -2.67
N ALA A 101 25.05 4.23 -3.22
CA ALA A 101 23.93 5.15 -3.06
C ALA A 101 23.43 5.23 -1.61
N LEU A 102 23.48 4.11 -0.87
CA LEU A 102 23.12 4.02 0.54
C LEU A 102 24.28 4.39 1.48
N ASN A 103 25.49 4.64 0.93
CA ASN A 103 26.71 4.92 1.68
C ASN A 103 27.04 3.82 2.71
N ILE A 104 26.90 2.57 2.30
CA ILE A 104 27.24 1.37 3.09
C ILE A 104 28.24 0.48 2.32
N SER A 105 28.85 -0.44 3.04
CA SER A 105 29.86 -1.38 2.55
C SER A 105 29.32 -2.82 2.50
N LYS A 106 30.09 -3.75 1.95
CA LYS A 106 29.66 -5.17 1.91
C LYS A 106 29.66 -5.80 3.30
N GLU A 107 30.47 -5.27 4.20
CA GLU A 107 30.60 -5.68 5.59
C GLU A 107 29.35 -5.34 6.41
N ASP A 108 28.53 -4.38 5.93
CA ASP A 108 27.25 -4.01 6.54
C ASP A 108 26.09 -4.93 6.10
N LEU A 109 26.32 -5.79 5.10
CA LEU A 109 25.33 -6.76 4.63
C LEU A 109 25.33 -8.02 5.48
N LEU A 110 24.15 -8.63 5.65
CA LEU A 110 24.06 -9.98 6.16
C LEU A 110 24.54 -10.96 5.07
N PRO A 111 25.61 -11.74 5.31
CA PRO A 111 26.28 -12.52 4.27
C PRO A 111 25.44 -13.68 3.71
N GLU A 112 24.37 -14.05 4.42
CA GLU A 112 23.47 -15.15 4.06
C GLU A 112 22.26 -14.73 3.21
N TYR A 113 22.09 -13.42 2.96
CA TYR A 113 20.96 -12.88 2.21
C TYR A 113 21.42 -12.10 0.97
N PRO A 114 20.90 -12.42 -0.23
CA PRO A 114 21.19 -11.64 -1.43
C PRO A 114 20.45 -10.30 -1.42
N VAL A 115 21.02 -9.30 -2.11
CA VAL A 115 20.32 -8.04 -2.40
C VAL A 115 19.39 -8.26 -3.60
N GLN A 116 18.08 -8.18 -3.37
CA GLN A 116 17.05 -8.46 -4.39
C GLN A 116 15.74 -7.73 -4.11
N VAL A 117 14.83 -7.73 -5.09
CA VAL A 117 13.45 -7.22 -4.91
C VAL A 117 12.60 -8.26 -4.20
N VAL A 118 11.75 -7.80 -3.27
CA VAL A 118 10.87 -8.60 -2.40
C VAL A 118 9.39 -8.26 -2.65
#